data_AF-A0AAD7XLP5-F1
#
_entry.id   AF-A0AAD7XLP5-F1
#
_cell.length_a   1.000
_cell.length_b   1.000
_cell.length_c   1.000
_cell.angle_alpha   90.00
_cell.angle_beta   90.00
_cell.angle_gamma   90.00
#
_symmetry.space_group_name_H-M   'P 1'
#
loop_
_entity.id
_entity.type
_entity.pdbx_description
1 polymer ?
#
loop_
_entity_poly.entity_id
_entity_poly.type
_entity_poly.pdbx_seq_one_letter_code
_entity_poly.pdbx_strand_id
1 'polypeptide(L)'
;MYSTPGEGWSSQNAPALPRRVRIKETVDELGGEEASRLPSLQGPKSASSSSSSGQTLNASTNVMLLYRLHNLQHMSLANFSLGLLALSYAATCVVLLVLNVGDNNDEDCGDPEDVRTPRCGSTVSEQTLHRLEFWAGFSFTLVTAFSLMFTPKAVSHIYENPVILKLVLLFQIVLALIPALLVTANLEVYERPSHELEYLNELTIAFVDLILFASLVREDDDEDDEENPKLFAPSNSVELEDFGARGMPRGGATLFPVIACIIAGVQMAVYNSGRWIDGAEKLAHYFEFTFGIISAFVTFWFCMDNRFACDSEIMEILYGTHRDCLNCTLQCKELEDYRVATNVSRRRPSIVQTIRRKFARSFSSVSDGAALDSRRHLMEAELARSSNVAPEQTPGQAGYDACCSTTRNTINS
;
A
#
# COMPACT_ATOMS: atom_id res chain seq x y z
N MET A 1 -25.95 -47.15 22.67
CA MET A 1 -25.09 -48.26 22.22
C MET A 1 -24.98 -48.17 20.72
N TYR A 2 -23.93 -47.53 20.21
CA TYR A 2 -23.67 -47.46 18.77
C TYR A 2 -22.26 -47.96 18.50
N SER A 3 -22.21 -48.98 17.66
CA SER A 3 -21.03 -49.70 17.20
C SER A 3 -20.23 -48.85 16.22
N THR A 4 -18.92 -48.82 16.41
CA THR A 4 -17.96 -48.30 15.44
C THR A 4 -17.56 -49.38 14.44
N PRO A 5 -17.40 -49.01 13.17
CA PRO A 5 -16.34 -49.53 12.31
C PRO A 5 -15.42 -48.34 11.91
N GLY A 6 -14.09 -48.40 11.95
CA GLY A 6 -13.23 -49.55 11.74
C GLY A 6 -12.78 -49.63 10.28
N GLU A 7 -12.27 -48.54 9.70
CA GLU A 7 -11.63 -48.56 8.39
C GLU A 7 -10.24 -47.92 8.43
N GLY A 8 -9.25 -48.74 8.10
CA GLY A 8 -7.84 -48.40 8.11
C GLY A 8 -7.44 -47.58 6.89
N TRP A 9 -6.69 -46.50 7.14
CA TRP A 9 -5.97 -45.79 6.10
C TRP A 9 -4.60 -46.43 5.88
N SER A 10 -4.42 -47.05 4.71
CA SER A 10 -3.12 -47.53 4.25
C SER A 10 -2.26 -46.35 3.81
N SER A 11 -1.13 -46.14 4.48
CA SER A 11 -0.10 -45.17 4.08
C SER A 11 0.72 -45.72 2.90
N GLN A 12 0.26 -45.50 1.67
CA GLN A 12 1.10 -45.68 0.48
C GLN A 12 0.79 -44.58 -0.51
N ASN A 13 1.73 -43.64 -0.66
CA ASN A 13 1.95 -42.68 -1.76
C ASN A 13 2.36 -41.30 -1.22
N ALA A 14 3.55 -41.24 -0.62
CA ALA A 14 4.26 -39.97 -0.48
C ALA A 14 5.04 -39.72 -1.79
N PRO A 15 4.84 -38.58 -2.48
CA PRO A 15 5.63 -38.23 -3.66
C PRO A 15 7.09 -37.96 -3.28
N ALA A 16 8.00 -38.56 -4.05
CA ALA A 16 9.43 -38.41 -3.88
C ALA A 16 9.87 -36.94 -4.06
N LEU A 17 10.60 -36.41 -3.09
CA LEU A 17 11.23 -35.09 -3.13
C LEU A 17 12.23 -35.01 -4.30
N PRO A 18 12.33 -33.85 -4.98
CA PRO A 18 13.28 -33.66 -6.07
C PRO A 18 14.74 -33.73 -5.58
N ARG A 19 15.52 -34.51 -6.31
CA ARG A 19 16.94 -34.82 -6.12
C ARG A 19 17.77 -33.52 -6.18
N ARG A 20 18.52 -33.23 -5.11
CA ARG A 20 19.55 -32.16 -5.08
C ARG A 20 20.46 -32.28 -6.31
N VAL A 21 20.42 -31.27 -7.19
CA VAL A 21 21.40 -31.10 -8.26
C VAL A 21 22.73 -30.71 -7.63
N ARG A 22 23.68 -31.64 -7.61
CA ARG A 22 25.07 -31.42 -7.21
C ARG A 22 25.76 -30.71 -8.36
N ILE A 23 25.93 -29.39 -8.27
CA ILE A 23 26.81 -28.63 -9.16
C ILE A 23 28.23 -29.11 -8.90
N LYS A 24 28.80 -29.82 -9.87
CA LYS A 24 30.23 -30.14 -9.91
C LYS A 24 30.93 -28.92 -10.50
N GLU A 25 31.71 -28.23 -9.66
CA GLU A 25 32.74 -27.32 -10.13
C GLU A 25 33.73 -28.11 -11.00
N THR A 26 33.87 -27.66 -12.25
CA THR A 26 34.92 -28.08 -13.17
C THR A 26 35.74 -26.83 -13.43
N VAL A 27 36.66 -26.57 -12.52
CA VAL A 27 37.79 -25.65 -12.73
C VAL A 27 39.01 -26.51 -12.49
N ASP A 28 39.57 -27.02 -13.58
CA ASP A 28 41.01 -27.28 -13.74
C ASP A 28 41.26 -27.84 -15.15
N GLU A 29 42.46 -27.54 -15.65
CA GLU A 29 43.11 -28.09 -16.84
C GLU A 29 42.75 -27.51 -18.22
N LEU A 30 43.36 -26.35 -18.54
CA LEU A 30 44.11 -26.22 -19.79
C LEU A 30 45.39 -25.42 -19.52
N GLY A 31 46.47 -26.15 -19.25
CA GLY A 31 47.84 -25.67 -19.35
C GLY A 31 48.45 -25.95 -20.74
N GLY A 32 49.59 -25.32 -21.01
CA GLY A 32 50.53 -25.61 -22.11
C GLY A 32 50.58 -24.47 -23.13
N GLU A 33 51.53 -23.54 -23.05
CA GLU A 33 52.94 -23.60 -23.51
C GLU A 33 53.12 -23.51 -25.04
N GLU A 34 54.19 -22.78 -25.42
CA GLU A 34 54.72 -22.49 -26.78
C GLU A 34 54.01 -21.39 -27.58
N ALA A 35 54.66 -20.41 -28.22
CA ALA A 35 56.08 -20.18 -28.47
C ALA A 35 56.33 -18.75 -29.04
N SER A 36 57.51 -18.23 -28.71
CA SER A 36 58.46 -17.55 -29.62
C SER A 36 58.20 -16.16 -30.22
N ARG A 37 59.05 -15.23 -29.74
CA ARG A 37 59.98 -14.36 -30.50
C ARG A 37 59.40 -13.42 -31.58
N LEU A 38 59.39 -12.12 -31.25
CA LEU A 38 59.59 -11.04 -32.22
C LEU A 38 60.54 -9.97 -31.64
N PRO A 39 61.36 -9.30 -32.49
CA PRO A 39 62.50 -8.51 -32.06
C PRO A 39 62.14 -7.08 -31.64
N SER A 40 62.91 -6.61 -30.67
CA SER A 40 63.02 -5.25 -30.15
C SER A 40 63.29 -4.22 -31.25
N LEU A 41 62.33 -3.31 -31.46
CA LEU A 41 62.53 -2.03 -32.14
C LEU A 41 62.45 -0.91 -31.09
N GLN A 42 63.63 -0.39 -30.72
CA GLN A 42 63.77 0.78 -29.85
C GLN A 42 63.47 2.05 -30.64
N GLY A 43 62.32 2.66 -30.36
CA GLY A 43 61.94 4.01 -30.79
C GLY A 43 62.00 5.01 -29.63
N PRO A 44 62.07 6.33 -29.92
CA PRO A 44 62.59 7.34 -29.00
C PRO A 44 61.60 7.70 -27.87
N LYS A 45 62.20 8.02 -26.71
CA LYS A 45 61.55 8.50 -25.48
C LYS A 45 60.67 9.73 -25.75
N SER A 46 59.36 9.53 -25.76
CA SER A 46 58.35 10.59 -25.63
C SER A 46 57.65 10.49 -24.26
N ALA A 47 57.36 11.67 -23.71
CA ALA A 47 56.94 11.96 -22.35
C ALA A 47 55.89 11.03 -21.73
N SER A 48 56.15 10.68 -20.47
CA SER A 48 55.26 10.23 -19.40
C SER A 48 53.75 10.12 -19.73
N SER A 49 53.36 9.06 -20.40
CA SER A 49 52.02 8.51 -20.27
C SER A 49 51.94 7.81 -18.91
N SER A 50 51.20 8.38 -17.96
CA SER A 50 50.78 7.69 -16.74
C SER A 50 49.95 6.49 -17.16
N SER A 51 50.63 5.35 -17.34
CA SER A 51 50.07 4.03 -17.51
C SER A 51 49.07 3.82 -16.38
N SER A 52 47.78 3.97 -16.69
CA SER A 52 46.68 3.50 -15.86
C SER A 52 46.89 2.00 -15.72
N SER A 53 47.59 1.61 -14.65
CA SER A 53 47.84 0.22 -14.30
C SER A 53 46.50 -0.48 -14.35
N GLY A 54 46.37 -1.46 -15.24
CA GLY A 54 45.18 -2.29 -15.32
C GLY A 54 44.90 -2.86 -13.95
N GLN A 55 43.94 -2.25 -13.24
CA GLN A 55 43.32 -2.86 -12.08
C GLN A 55 42.63 -4.10 -12.63
N THR A 56 43.32 -5.22 -12.54
CA THR A 56 42.72 -6.54 -12.65
C THR A 56 41.60 -6.57 -11.62
N LEU A 57 40.36 -6.42 -12.07
CA LEU A 57 39.16 -6.55 -11.24
C LEU A 57 39.28 -7.86 -10.47
N ASN A 58 39.41 -7.75 -9.15
CA ASN A 58 39.51 -8.91 -8.28
C ASN A 58 38.29 -9.81 -8.53
N ALA A 59 38.53 -11.07 -8.91
CA ALA A 59 37.47 -12.04 -9.23
C ALA A 59 36.44 -12.20 -8.10
N SER A 60 36.83 -11.95 -6.84
CA SER A 60 35.95 -11.95 -5.67
C SER A 60 34.86 -10.87 -5.72
N THR A 61 35.15 -9.70 -6.30
CA THR A 61 34.17 -8.61 -6.44
C THR A 61 33.04 -8.99 -7.40
N ASN A 62 33.37 -9.75 -8.45
CA ASN A 62 32.39 -10.19 -9.46
C ASN A 62 31.37 -11.19 -8.87
N VAL A 63 31.79 -12.08 -7.98
CA VAL A 63 30.89 -13.08 -7.36
C VAL A 63 29.90 -12.39 -6.41
N MET A 64 30.36 -11.44 -5.61
CA MET A 64 29.50 -10.70 -4.69
C MET A 64 28.48 -9.83 -5.44
N LEU A 65 28.88 -9.22 -6.54
CA LEU A 65 28.02 -8.41 -7.40
C LEU A 65 26.95 -9.26 -8.10
N LEU A 66 27.30 -10.46 -8.58
CA LEU A 66 26.34 -11.40 -9.17
C LEU A 66 25.30 -11.86 -8.13
N TYR A 67 25.74 -12.16 -6.90
CA TYR A 67 24.83 -12.51 -5.80
C TYR A 67 23.86 -11.37 -5.48
N ARG A 68 24.37 -10.13 -5.38
CA ARG A 68 23.55 -8.93 -5.15
C ARG A 68 22.53 -8.72 -6.26
N LEU A 69 22.95 -8.83 -7.52
CA LEU A 69 22.08 -8.70 -8.69
C LEU A 69 20.92 -9.71 -8.64
N HIS A 70 21.22 -10.99 -8.38
CA HIS A 70 20.20 -12.03 -8.27
C HIS A 70 19.24 -11.76 -7.10
N ASN A 71 19.75 -11.28 -5.96
CA ASN A 71 18.92 -10.93 -4.82
C ASN A 71 17.96 -9.76 -5.12
N LEU A 72 18.45 -8.70 -5.79
CA LEU A 72 17.61 -7.57 -6.21
C LEU A 72 16.53 -7.99 -7.19
N GLN A 73 16.85 -8.87 -8.15
CA GLN A 73 15.85 -9.40 -9.09
C GLN A 73 14.74 -10.17 -8.36
N HIS A 74 15.11 -10.99 -7.38
CA HIS A 74 14.16 -11.71 -6.55
C HIS A 74 13.28 -10.75 -5.73
N MET A 75 13.88 -9.73 -5.12
CA MET A 75 13.14 -8.69 -4.37
C MET A 75 12.20 -7.88 -5.27
N SER A 76 12.64 -7.48 -6.47
CA SER A 76 11.80 -6.78 -7.46
C SER A 76 10.57 -7.63 -7.84
N LEU A 77 10.78 -8.90 -8.17
CA LEU A 77 9.70 -9.82 -8.50
C LEU A 77 8.74 -10.06 -7.32
N ALA A 78 9.28 -10.23 -6.11
CA ALA A 78 8.49 -10.41 -4.90
C ALA A 78 7.61 -9.19 -4.62
N ASN A 79 8.17 -7.98 -4.66
CA ASN A 79 7.40 -6.74 -4.48
C ASN A 79 6.33 -6.57 -5.55
N PHE A 80 6.62 -6.87 -6.83
CA PHE A 80 5.60 -6.83 -7.86
C PHE A 80 4.43 -7.78 -7.56
N SER A 81 4.74 -9.00 -7.14
CA SER A 81 3.73 -10.01 -6.79
C SER A 81 2.89 -9.58 -5.58
N LEU A 82 3.54 -9.04 -4.54
CA LEU A 82 2.86 -8.50 -3.36
C LEU A 82 1.97 -7.30 -3.70
N GLY A 83 2.42 -6.42 -4.61
CA GLY A 83 1.60 -5.33 -5.13
C GLY A 83 0.33 -5.83 -5.83
N LEU A 84 0.42 -6.88 -6.65
CA LEU A 84 -0.76 -7.49 -7.28
C LEU A 84 -1.71 -8.12 -6.25
N LEU A 85 -1.17 -8.75 -5.21
CA LEU A 85 -1.98 -9.30 -4.12
C LEU A 85 -2.69 -8.18 -3.33
N ALA A 86 -2.03 -7.05 -3.08
CA ALA A 86 -2.66 -5.88 -2.47
C ALA A 86 -3.84 -5.35 -3.31
N LEU A 87 -3.67 -5.23 -4.64
CA LEU A 87 -4.78 -4.85 -5.53
C LEU A 87 -5.91 -5.88 -5.54
N SER A 88 -5.58 -7.17 -5.45
CA SER A 88 -6.60 -8.22 -5.35
C SER A 88 -7.42 -8.10 -4.06
N TYR A 89 -6.79 -7.74 -2.94
CA TYR A 89 -7.48 -7.46 -1.69
C TYR A 89 -8.39 -6.22 -1.81
N ALA A 90 -7.90 -5.13 -2.41
CA ALA A 90 -8.72 -3.95 -2.68
C ALA A 90 -9.99 -4.30 -3.49
N ALA A 91 -9.85 -5.16 -4.51
CA ALA A 91 -10.98 -5.65 -5.29
C ALA A 91 -11.96 -6.48 -4.43
N THR A 92 -11.46 -7.33 -3.53
CA THR A 92 -12.29 -8.05 -2.55
C THR A 92 -13.06 -7.10 -1.65
N CYS A 93 -12.43 -6.05 -1.10
CA CYS A 93 -13.12 -5.04 -0.30
C CYS A 93 -14.22 -4.31 -1.10
N VAL A 94 -14.01 -4.00 -2.38
CA VAL A 94 -15.05 -3.42 -3.25
C VAL A 94 -16.21 -4.39 -3.44
N VAL A 95 -15.94 -5.69 -3.61
CA VAL A 95 -17.00 -6.71 -3.71
C VAL A 95 -17.77 -6.80 -2.39
N LEU A 96 -17.09 -6.89 -1.25
CA LEU A 96 -17.72 -6.92 0.08
C LEU A 96 -18.55 -5.66 0.33
N LEU A 97 -18.06 -4.49 -0.07
CA LEU A 97 -18.82 -3.23 0.00
C LEU A 97 -20.10 -3.28 -0.82
N VAL A 98 -20.05 -3.79 -2.06
CA VAL A 98 -21.25 -3.94 -2.91
C VAL A 98 -22.23 -4.95 -2.32
N LEU A 99 -21.74 -6.06 -1.77
CA LEU A 99 -22.56 -7.07 -1.09
C LEU A 99 -23.25 -6.46 0.15
N ASN A 100 -22.50 -5.71 0.97
CA ASN A 100 -23.01 -5.01 2.14
C ASN A 100 -24.07 -3.95 1.77
N VAL A 101 -23.87 -3.20 0.68
CA VAL A 101 -24.89 -2.26 0.16
C VAL A 101 -26.17 -3.00 -0.22
N GLY A 102 -26.03 -4.09 -0.98
CA GLY A 102 -27.13 -4.88 -1.52
C GLY A 102 -27.89 -5.70 -0.47
N ASP A 103 -27.35 -5.84 0.74
CA ASP A 103 -28.01 -6.52 1.85
C ASP A 103 -29.16 -5.65 2.39
N ASN A 104 -30.34 -5.84 1.81
CA ASN A 104 -31.56 -5.22 2.31
C ASN A 104 -32.06 -6.11 3.44
N ASN A 105 -32.00 -5.61 4.68
CA ASN A 105 -32.55 -6.25 5.88
C ASN A 105 -34.09 -6.30 5.82
N ASP A 106 -34.65 -6.95 4.80
CA ASP A 106 -36.07 -7.26 4.75
C ASP A 106 -36.32 -8.40 5.74
N GLU A 107 -36.61 -8.02 6.99
CA GLU A 107 -37.06 -8.92 8.05
C GLU A 107 -38.35 -9.68 7.67
N ASP A 108 -39.06 -9.21 6.64
CA ASP A 108 -40.35 -9.75 6.20
C ASP A 108 -40.25 -11.05 5.39
N CYS A 109 -39.05 -11.50 5.00
CA CYS A 109 -38.94 -12.72 4.18
C CYS A 109 -37.79 -13.66 4.57
N GLY A 110 -38.13 -14.64 5.41
CA GLY A 110 -37.30 -15.77 5.80
C GLY A 110 -37.72 -16.32 7.16
N ASP A 111 -37.38 -17.58 7.45
CA ASP A 111 -37.41 -18.09 8.83
C ASP A 111 -36.25 -17.41 9.57
N PRO A 112 -36.48 -16.60 10.62
CA PRO A 112 -35.45 -15.75 11.23
C PRO A 112 -34.28 -16.55 11.84
N GLU A 113 -34.43 -17.86 11.99
CA GLU A 113 -33.45 -18.73 12.66
C GLU A 113 -32.40 -19.38 11.72
N ASP A 114 -32.54 -19.30 10.39
CA ASP A 114 -31.59 -19.97 9.49
C ASP A 114 -30.49 -19.05 8.93
N VAL A 115 -29.34 -19.01 9.61
CA VAL A 115 -28.13 -18.25 9.20
C VAL A 115 -27.49 -18.79 7.90
N ARG A 116 -27.85 -20.02 7.48
CA ARG A 116 -27.19 -20.67 6.33
C ARG A 116 -27.83 -20.34 5.00
N THR A 117 -29.10 -19.95 4.99
CA THR A 117 -29.80 -19.58 3.76
C THR A 117 -29.75 -18.07 3.56
N PRO A 118 -29.54 -17.58 2.32
CA PRO A 118 -29.62 -16.15 2.05
C PRO A 118 -31.02 -15.64 2.44
N ARG A 119 -31.10 -14.59 3.25
CA ARG A 119 -32.36 -13.87 3.49
C ARG A 119 -32.90 -13.36 2.15
N CYS A 120 -34.22 -13.24 2.01
CA CYS A 120 -34.81 -12.79 0.75
C CYS A 120 -34.27 -11.40 0.37
N GLY A 121 -33.52 -11.34 -0.73
CA GLY A 121 -32.90 -10.10 -1.23
C GLY A 121 -31.38 -10.05 -1.10
N SER A 122 -30.77 -10.82 -0.19
CA SER A 122 -29.31 -10.89 -0.06
C SER A 122 -28.71 -11.88 -1.05
N THR A 123 -27.64 -11.48 -1.74
CA THR A 123 -26.99 -12.33 -2.75
C THR A 123 -26.12 -13.44 -2.16
N VAL A 124 -25.71 -13.29 -0.89
CA VAL A 124 -24.74 -14.16 -0.21
C VAL A 124 -25.18 -14.32 1.25
N SER A 125 -24.96 -15.50 1.85
CA SER A 125 -25.25 -15.69 3.27
C SER A 125 -24.27 -14.89 4.14
N GLU A 126 -24.74 -14.41 5.28
CA GLU A 126 -23.94 -13.68 6.28
C GLU A 126 -22.70 -14.46 6.71
N GLN A 127 -22.82 -15.78 6.86
CA GLN A 127 -21.69 -16.65 7.14
C GLN A 127 -20.62 -16.65 6.03
N THR A 128 -21.03 -16.56 4.77
CA THR A 128 -20.09 -16.51 3.66
C THR A 128 -19.43 -15.14 3.55
N LEU A 129 -20.18 -14.06 3.81
CA LEU A 129 -19.69 -12.69 3.82
C LEU A 129 -18.55 -12.55 4.85
N HIS A 130 -18.84 -12.83 6.13
CA HIS A 130 -17.85 -12.72 7.21
C HIS A 130 -16.64 -13.64 6.98
N ARG A 131 -16.85 -14.89 6.54
CA ARG A 131 -15.70 -15.76 6.23
C ARG A 131 -14.81 -15.17 5.15
N LEU A 132 -15.38 -14.57 4.10
CA LEU A 132 -14.61 -13.95 3.04
C LEU A 132 -13.85 -12.73 3.56
N GLU A 133 -14.51 -11.88 4.34
CA GLU A 133 -13.96 -10.70 5.03
C GLU A 133 -12.77 -11.05 5.91
N PHE A 134 -12.95 -11.84 6.97
CA PHE A 134 -11.89 -12.14 7.93
C PHE A 134 -10.69 -12.87 7.29
N TRP A 135 -10.93 -13.81 6.36
CA TRP A 135 -9.82 -14.49 5.66
C TRP A 135 -9.10 -13.60 4.66
N ALA A 136 -9.81 -12.67 4.02
CA ALA A 136 -9.20 -11.66 3.16
C ALA A 136 -8.33 -10.70 4.01
N GLY A 137 -8.83 -10.23 5.15
CA GLY A 137 -8.08 -9.39 6.09
C GLY A 137 -6.82 -10.07 6.62
N PHE A 138 -6.91 -11.35 7.01
CA PHE A 138 -5.75 -12.15 7.38
C PHE A 138 -4.72 -12.28 6.24
N SER A 139 -5.19 -12.62 5.04
CA SER A 139 -4.32 -12.77 3.86
C SER A 139 -3.62 -11.46 3.51
N PHE A 140 -4.33 -10.33 3.62
CA PHE A 140 -3.77 -9.01 3.41
C PHE A 140 -2.74 -8.64 4.46
N THR A 141 -2.98 -8.97 5.73
CA THR A 141 -2.00 -8.77 6.80
C THR A 141 -0.67 -9.50 6.52
N LEU A 142 -0.72 -10.69 5.92
CA LEU A 142 0.50 -11.39 5.46
C LEU A 142 1.19 -10.62 4.33
N VAL A 143 0.44 -10.09 3.36
CA VAL A 143 0.99 -9.27 2.26
C VAL A 143 1.71 -8.04 2.81
N THR A 144 1.12 -7.34 3.79
CA THR A 144 1.72 -6.18 4.46
C THR A 144 2.98 -6.55 5.24
N ALA A 145 2.97 -7.67 5.96
CA ALA A 145 4.17 -8.14 6.65
C ALA A 145 5.30 -8.50 5.67
N PHE A 146 4.99 -9.19 4.57
CA PHE A 146 5.98 -9.57 3.56
C PHE A 146 6.50 -8.37 2.76
N SER A 147 5.69 -7.35 2.49
CA SER A 147 6.15 -6.15 1.78
C SER A 147 7.26 -5.45 2.55
N LEU A 148 7.16 -5.39 3.88
CA LEU A 148 8.21 -4.88 4.76
C LEU A 148 9.44 -5.79 4.81
N MET A 149 9.29 -7.11 4.68
CA MET A 149 10.43 -8.04 4.64
C MET A 149 11.22 -7.96 3.32
N PHE A 150 10.54 -7.65 2.21
CA PHE A 150 11.15 -7.57 0.88
C PHE A 150 11.54 -6.14 0.46
N THR A 151 11.53 -5.16 1.38
CA THR A 151 12.05 -3.84 1.07
C THR A 151 13.57 -3.88 0.88
N PRO A 152 14.12 -3.29 -0.21
CA PRO A 152 15.57 -3.21 -0.42
C PRO A 152 16.24 -2.22 0.54
N LYS A 153 15.46 -1.29 1.11
CA LYS A 153 15.94 -0.28 2.06
C LYS A 153 16.24 -0.96 3.40
N ALA A 154 17.33 -0.56 4.06
CA ALA A 154 17.61 -1.07 5.39
C ALA A 154 16.47 -0.68 6.34
N VAL A 155 15.84 -1.66 7.01
CA VAL A 155 14.73 -1.41 7.95
C VAL A 155 15.13 -0.42 9.05
N SER A 156 16.41 -0.36 9.41
CA SER A 156 16.95 0.62 10.36
C SER A 156 16.84 2.08 9.88
N HIS A 157 16.79 2.32 8.57
CA HIS A 157 16.57 3.65 8.00
C HIS A 157 15.08 4.05 8.03
N ILE A 158 14.20 3.06 8.01
CA ILE A 158 12.74 3.25 8.09
C ILE A 158 12.32 3.45 9.55
N TYR A 159 12.93 2.71 10.48
CA TYR A 159 12.53 2.70 11.88
C TYR A 159 13.73 2.46 12.81
N GLU A 160 13.90 3.32 13.82
CA GLU A 160 15.04 3.27 14.75
C GLU A 160 15.13 1.94 15.51
N ASN A 161 13.99 1.30 15.78
CA ASN A 161 13.94 0.05 16.54
C ASN A 161 13.28 -1.11 15.75
N PRO A 162 14.05 -1.85 14.92
CA PRO A 162 13.52 -2.91 14.08
C PRO A 162 12.89 -4.07 14.86
N VAL A 163 13.18 -4.21 16.15
CA VAL A 163 12.57 -5.24 17.01
C VAL A 163 11.11 -4.89 17.27
N ILE A 164 10.79 -3.63 17.56
CA ILE A 164 9.41 -3.18 17.79
C ILE A 164 8.57 -3.40 16.53
N LEU A 165 9.08 -3.03 15.35
CA LEU A 165 8.36 -3.25 14.09
C LEU A 165 8.05 -4.74 13.88
N LYS A 166 9.02 -5.63 14.09
CA LYS A 166 8.80 -7.09 14.00
C LYS A 166 7.74 -7.59 14.97
N LEU A 167 7.72 -7.08 16.20
CA LEU A 167 6.72 -7.45 17.21
C LEU A 167 5.32 -6.94 16.81
N VAL A 168 5.21 -5.72 16.28
CA VAL A 168 3.95 -5.17 15.76
C VAL A 168 3.43 -6.02 14.61
N LEU A 169 4.28 -6.40 13.65
CA LEU A 169 3.89 -7.27 12.54
C LEU A 169 3.47 -8.67 12.99
N LEU A 170 4.18 -9.26 13.95
CA LEU A 170 3.78 -10.54 14.52
C LEU A 170 2.41 -10.44 15.20
N PHE A 171 2.20 -9.37 15.95
CA PHE A 171 0.93 -9.12 16.64
C PHE A 171 -0.22 -8.94 15.64
N GLN A 172 0.00 -8.22 14.54
CA GLN A 172 -0.99 -8.09 13.46
C GLN A 172 -1.41 -9.44 12.88
N ILE A 173 -0.42 -10.29 12.54
CA ILE A 173 -0.71 -11.62 11.97
C ILE A 173 -1.55 -12.44 12.95
N VAL A 174 -1.24 -12.39 14.25
CA VAL A 174 -1.99 -13.12 15.29
C VAL A 174 -3.39 -12.54 15.46
N LEU A 175 -3.52 -11.21 15.53
CA LEU A 175 -4.80 -10.53 15.69
C LEU A 175 -5.73 -10.69 14.48
N ALA A 176 -5.20 -10.89 13.27
CA ALA A 176 -6.01 -11.18 12.10
C ALA A 176 -6.38 -12.68 12.00
N LEU A 177 -5.46 -13.58 12.42
CA LEU A 177 -5.70 -15.02 12.34
C LEU A 177 -6.74 -15.52 13.34
N ILE A 178 -6.72 -15.00 14.58
CA ILE A 178 -7.65 -15.46 15.63
C ILE A 178 -9.11 -15.24 15.22
N PRO A 179 -9.55 -14.03 14.80
CA PRO A 179 -10.90 -13.76 14.31
C PRO A 179 -11.30 -14.67 13.13
N ALA A 180 -10.42 -14.82 12.14
CA ALA A 180 -10.69 -15.70 10.99
C ALA A 180 -10.97 -17.15 11.41
N LEU A 181 -10.23 -17.67 12.39
CA LEU A 181 -10.47 -19.00 12.95
C LEU A 181 -11.76 -19.07 13.78
N LEU A 182 -12.04 -18.05 14.59
CA LEU A 182 -13.24 -17.99 15.43
C LEU A 182 -14.53 -17.96 14.59
N VAL A 183 -14.60 -17.10 13.58
CA VAL A 183 -15.71 -17.01 12.62
C VAL A 183 -15.87 -18.29 11.81
N THR A 184 -14.76 -18.95 11.47
CA THR A 184 -14.80 -20.27 10.81
C THR A 184 -15.41 -21.33 11.73
N ALA A 185 -15.08 -21.30 13.02
CA ALA A 185 -15.56 -22.27 14.01
C ALA A 185 -17.05 -22.09 14.34
N ASN A 186 -17.47 -20.88 14.72
CA ASN A 186 -18.85 -20.55 15.01
C ASN A 186 -19.08 -19.04 14.95
N LEU A 187 -19.70 -18.56 13.85
CA LEU A 187 -20.00 -17.15 13.67
C LEU A 187 -20.93 -16.63 14.77
N GLU A 188 -22.08 -17.28 15.01
CA GLU A 188 -23.10 -16.82 15.97
C GLU A 188 -22.55 -16.55 17.38
N VAL A 189 -21.57 -17.34 17.82
CA VAL A 189 -20.97 -17.19 19.16
C VAL A 189 -19.83 -16.16 19.16
N TYR A 190 -19.07 -16.09 18.07
CA TYR A 190 -17.80 -15.36 18.04
C TYR A 190 -17.78 -14.13 17.14
N GLU A 191 -18.88 -13.78 16.49
CA GLU A 191 -19.00 -12.61 15.62
C GLU A 191 -18.49 -11.35 16.33
N ARG A 192 -19.09 -11.00 17.47
CA ARG A 192 -18.70 -9.82 18.24
C ARG A 192 -17.23 -9.78 18.66
N PRO A 193 -16.68 -10.78 19.37
CA PRO A 193 -15.26 -10.73 19.74
C PRO A 193 -14.32 -10.78 18.53
N SER A 194 -14.76 -11.35 17.40
CA SER A 194 -13.96 -11.36 16.16
C SER A 194 -13.84 -9.95 15.57
N HIS A 195 -14.96 -9.22 15.43
CA HIS A 195 -14.94 -7.83 14.99
C HIS A 195 -14.17 -6.91 15.96
N GLU A 196 -14.31 -7.08 17.28
CA GLU A 196 -13.54 -6.29 18.25
C GLU A 196 -12.02 -6.48 18.10
N LEU A 197 -11.58 -7.71 17.82
CA LEU A 197 -10.16 -8.03 17.56
C LEU A 197 -9.70 -7.54 16.18
N GLU A 198 -10.55 -7.62 15.16
CA GLU A 198 -10.26 -7.10 13.82
C GLU A 198 -10.11 -5.58 13.81
N TYR A 199 -11.02 -4.83 14.45
CA TYR A 199 -10.87 -3.37 14.55
C TYR A 199 -9.62 -2.96 15.33
N LEU A 200 -9.24 -3.74 16.34
CA LEU A 200 -7.95 -3.54 17.01
C LEU A 200 -6.78 -3.81 16.07
N ASN A 201 -6.86 -4.85 15.23
CA ASN A 201 -5.87 -5.14 14.21
C ASN A 201 -5.77 -3.99 13.19
N GLU A 202 -6.89 -3.48 12.71
CA GLU A 202 -6.92 -2.38 11.73
C GLU A 202 -6.32 -1.09 12.28
N LEU A 203 -6.49 -0.80 13.58
CA LEU A 203 -5.76 0.31 14.22
C LEU A 203 -4.24 0.13 14.14
N THR A 204 -3.75 -1.10 14.33
CA THR A 204 -2.32 -1.38 14.18
C THR A 204 -1.86 -1.36 12.72
N ILE A 205 -2.70 -1.76 11.77
CA ILE A 205 -2.44 -1.64 10.33
C ILE A 205 -2.35 -0.16 9.95
N ALA A 206 -3.27 0.69 10.44
CA ALA A 206 -3.23 2.13 10.19
C ALA A 206 -1.91 2.77 10.65
N PHE A 207 -1.37 2.30 11.77
CA PHE A 207 -0.04 2.72 12.25
C PHE A 207 1.09 2.23 11.33
N VAL A 208 1.02 1.01 10.80
CA VAL A 208 1.99 0.52 9.82
C VAL A 208 1.87 1.29 8.50
N ASP A 209 0.67 1.58 8.03
CA ASP A 209 0.44 2.40 6.84
C ASP A 209 1.04 3.79 7.00
N LEU A 210 1.00 4.37 8.20
CA LEU A 210 1.70 5.63 8.50
C LEU A 210 3.21 5.50 8.28
N ILE A 211 3.82 4.40 8.74
CA ILE A 211 5.26 4.15 8.55
C ILE A 211 5.58 3.93 7.06
N LEU A 212 4.79 3.10 6.37
CA LEU A 212 4.96 2.82 4.94
C LEU A 212 4.84 4.10 4.12
N PHE A 213 3.80 4.89 4.40
CA PHE A 213 3.56 6.14 3.71
C PHE A 213 4.64 7.19 4.02
N ALA A 214 5.10 7.30 5.26
CA ALA A 214 6.22 8.16 5.61
C ALA A 214 7.50 7.76 4.85
N SER A 215 7.73 6.46 4.65
CA SER A 215 8.89 5.96 3.89
C SER A 215 8.81 6.25 2.38
N LEU A 216 7.59 6.41 1.84
CA LEU A 216 7.37 6.83 0.44
C LEU A 216 7.62 8.32 0.22
N VAL A 217 7.41 9.14 1.25
CA VAL A 217 7.46 10.61 1.17
C VAL A 217 8.83 11.16 1.51
N ARG A 218 9.61 10.40 2.29
CA ARG A 218 10.97 10.79 2.66
C ARG A 218 11.81 10.82 1.38
N GLU A 219 12.06 12.03 0.88
CA GLU A 219 13.10 12.27 -0.09
C GLU A 219 14.40 11.77 0.54
N ASP A 220 15.19 11.03 -0.23
CA ASP A 220 16.59 10.81 0.11
C ASP A 220 17.21 12.21 0.03
N ASP A 221 17.13 12.95 1.14
CA ASP A 221 17.95 14.12 1.40
C ASP A 221 19.36 13.53 1.48
N ASP A 222 19.95 13.29 0.31
CA ASP A 222 21.37 13.07 0.13
C ASP A 222 21.99 14.32 0.74
N GLU A 223 22.33 14.22 2.03
CA GLU A 223 23.20 15.12 2.75
C GLU A 223 24.55 15.05 2.03
N ASP A 224 24.61 15.68 0.85
CA ASP A 224 25.75 16.38 0.33
C ASP A 224 26.03 17.52 1.33
N ASP A 225 26.40 17.16 2.56
CA ASP A 225 27.16 18.02 3.46
C ASP A 225 28.53 18.23 2.80
N GLU A 226 28.49 19.08 1.77
CA GLU A 226 29.19 20.35 1.62
C GLU A 226 30.30 20.64 2.66
N GLU A 227 31.19 19.69 2.90
CA GLU A 227 32.56 19.98 3.36
C GLU A 227 33.51 20.11 2.15
N ASN A 228 33.02 20.70 1.06
CA ASN A 228 33.87 21.26 0.02
C ASN A 228 33.53 22.74 -0.19
N PRO A 229 34.31 23.66 0.39
CA PRO A 229 34.01 25.08 0.34
C PRO A 229 34.16 25.60 -1.10
N LYS A 230 33.06 26.13 -1.63
CA LYS A 230 32.96 27.20 -2.64
C LYS A 230 34.32 27.70 -3.15
N LEU A 231 34.81 27.12 -4.24
CA LEU A 231 35.84 27.76 -5.06
C LEU A 231 35.48 27.69 -6.55
N PHE A 232 34.65 28.67 -6.93
CA PHE A 232 34.50 29.22 -8.28
C PHE A 232 34.01 28.30 -9.41
N ALA A 233 32.69 28.21 -9.57
CA ALA A 233 32.09 28.10 -10.90
C ALA A 233 30.80 28.92 -10.99
N PRO A 234 30.72 29.98 -11.82
CA PRO A 234 29.48 30.68 -12.10
C PRO A 234 28.67 29.85 -13.11
N SER A 235 27.76 29.03 -12.62
CA SER A 235 26.86 28.21 -13.45
C SER A 235 25.51 28.91 -13.61
N ASN A 236 25.28 29.49 -14.80
CA ASN A 236 23.96 29.90 -15.30
C ASN A 236 23.22 28.68 -15.88
N SER A 237 23.05 27.61 -15.11
CA SER A 237 22.27 26.45 -15.52
C SER A 237 20.80 26.71 -15.27
N VAL A 238 20.08 26.93 -16.37
CA VAL A 238 18.62 26.94 -16.46
C VAL A 238 18.09 25.66 -15.82
N GLU A 239 17.38 25.82 -14.69
CA GLU A 239 16.60 24.77 -14.04
C GLU A 239 15.60 24.22 -15.05
N LEU A 240 15.95 23.08 -15.65
CA LEU A 240 15.04 22.28 -16.42
C LEU A 240 14.17 21.55 -15.41
N GLU A 241 12.99 22.13 -15.12
CA GLU A 241 11.96 21.51 -14.28
C GLU A 241 11.73 20.07 -14.76
N ASP A 242 12.26 19.11 -13.99
CA ASP A 242 12.15 17.69 -14.23
C ASP A 242 10.72 17.26 -13.91
N PHE A 243 9.91 17.23 -14.96
CA PHE A 243 8.48 16.93 -14.92
C PHE A 243 8.29 15.42 -14.88
N GLY A 244 8.45 14.82 -13.70
CA GLY A 244 8.23 13.38 -13.53
C GLY A 244 8.13 12.96 -12.06
N ALA A 245 6.91 12.94 -11.52
CA ALA A 245 6.50 12.22 -10.31
C ALA A 245 6.94 12.70 -8.90
N ARG A 246 7.78 13.72 -8.73
CA ARG A 246 8.18 14.21 -7.37
C ARG A 246 7.28 15.28 -6.72
N GLY A 247 6.07 15.50 -7.25
CA GLY A 247 5.26 16.68 -6.94
C GLY A 247 4.10 16.50 -5.95
N MET A 248 4.10 15.52 -5.04
CA MET A 248 3.06 15.48 -4.01
C MET A 248 3.44 16.44 -2.87
N PRO A 249 2.68 17.52 -2.61
CA PRO A 249 3.05 18.50 -1.60
C PRO A 249 3.20 17.83 -0.23
N ARG A 250 4.37 18.00 0.42
CA ARG A 250 4.76 17.43 1.73
C ARG A 250 3.66 17.53 2.81
N GLY A 251 2.76 18.52 2.73
CA GLY A 251 1.64 18.68 3.66
C GLY A 251 0.44 17.74 3.44
N GLY A 252 0.22 17.22 2.23
CA GLY A 252 -0.85 16.26 1.95
C GLY A 252 -0.48 14.83 2.36
N ALA A 253 0.82 14.56 2.47
CA ALA A 253 1.36 13.25 2.77
C ALA A 253 1.00 12.74 4.17
N THR A 254 1.09 13.59 5.20
CA THR A 254 0.76 13.19 6.58
C THR A 254 -0.74 13.07 6.83
N LEU A 255 -1.58 13.58 5.92
CA LEU A 255 -3.02 13.64 6.10
C LEU A 255 -3.68 12.25 5.90
N PHE A 256 -3.19 11.45 4.96
CA PHE A 256 -3.78 10.13 4.65
C PHE A 256 -3.71 9.14 5.83
N PRO A 257 -2.56 8.93 6.48
CA PRO A 257 -2.49 8.00 7.60
C PRO A 257 -3.27 8.47 8.83
N VAL A 258 -3.33 9.79 9.07
CA VAL A 258 -4.14 10.36 10.15
C VAL A 258 -5.62 10.11 9.88
N ILE A 259 -6.08 10.28 8.65
CA ILE A 259 -7.45 9.92 8.25
C ILE A 259 -7.70 8.43 8.46
N ALA A 260 -6.76 7.57 8.08
CA ALA A 260 -6.88 6.12 8.27
C ALA A 260 -7.04 5.74 9.75
N CYS A 261 -6.23 6.32 10.65
CA CYS A 261 -6.39 6.13 12.09
C CYS A 261 -7.73 6.65 12.62
N ILE A 262 -8.23 7.77 12.10
CA ILE A 262 -9.55 8.31 12.48
C ILE A 262 -10.66 7.37 12.02
N ILE A 263 -10.61 6.86 10.78
CA ILE A 263 -11.59 5.89 10.26
C ILE A 263 -11.60 4.63 11.15
N ALA A 264 -10.42 4.08 11.48
CA ALA A 264 -10.29 2.92 12.36
C ALA A 264 -10.84 3.18 13.78
N GLY A 265 -10.68 4.39 14.31
CA GLY A 265 -11.29 4.78 15.58
C GLY A 265 -12.82 4.94 15.50
N VAL A 266 -13.32 5.53 14.41
CA VAL A 266 -14.75 5.77 14.20
C VAL A 266 -15.51 4.47 14.04
N GLN A 267 -15.02 3.52 13.23
CA GLN A 267 -15.71 2.24 13.04
C GLN A 267 -15.82 1.45 14.36
N MET A 268 -14.77 1.45 15.19
CA MET A 268 -14.79 0.78 16.49
C MET A 268 -15.83 1.42 17.42
N ALA A 269 -15.98 2.75 17.37
CA ALA A 269 -17.00 3.46 18.13
C ALA A 269 -18.42 3.19 17.59
N VAL A 270 -18.59 3.18 16.26
CA VAL A 270 -19.88 2.90 15.59
C VAL A 270 -20.34 1.49 15.90
N TYR A 271 -19.49 0.47 15.75
CA TYR A 271 -19.84 -0.92 16.03
C TYR A 271 -20.27 -1.11 17.49
N ASN A 272 -19.51 -0.57 18.44
CA ASN A 272 -19.84 -0.65 19.87
C ASN A 272 -21.10 0.16 20.25
N SER A 273 -21.55 1.07 19.39
CA SER A 273 -22.79 1.82 19.57
C SER A 273 -24.04 1.06 19.11
N GLY A 274 -23.90 -0.16 18.56
CA GLY A 274 -25.01 -0.92 17.96
C GLY A 274 -26.20 -1.22 18.88
N ARG A 275 -26.05 -1.06 20.21
CA ARG A 275 -27.20 -1.07 21.13
C ARG A 275 -28.15 0.13 20.95
N TRP A 276 -27.67 1.20 20.33
CA TRP A 276 -28.32 2.51 20.23
C TRP A 276 -28.62 2.94 18.79
N ILE A 277 -28.01 2.28 17.80
CA ILE A 277 -28.12 2.65 16.38
C ILE A 277 -28.48 1.39 15.59
N ASP A 278 -29.68 1.39 15.01
CA ASP A 278 -30.10 0.32 14.10
C ASP A 278 -29.21 0.35 12.85
N GLY A 279 -28.67 -0.82 12.47
CA GLY A 279 -27.76 -0.94 11.32
C GLY A 279 -26.33 -0.45 11.58
N ALA A 280 -25.91 -0.32 12.84
CA ALA A 280 -24.53 0.06 13.19
C ALA A 280 -23.46 -0.86 12.58
N GLU A 281 -23.73 -2.17 12.51
CA GLU A 281 -22.85 -3.17 11.89
C GLU A 281 -22.63 -2.88 10.41
N LYS A 282 -23.73 -2.75 9.65
CA LYS A 282 -23.69 -2.38 8.23
C LYS A 282 -22.90 -1.10 8.00
N LEU A 283 -23.08 -0.09 8.88
CA LEU A 283 -22.32 1.16 8.84
C LEU A 283 -20.83 0.96 9.18
N ALA A 284 -20.50 0.11 10.14
CA ALA A 284 -19.11 -0.24 10.47
C ALA A 284 -18.41 -0.92 9.27
N HIS A 285 -19.07 -1.88 8.62
CA HIS A 285 -18.55 -2.53 7.40
C HIS A 285 -18.25 -1.52 6.27
N TYR A 286 -19.06 -0.45 6.11
CA TYR A 286 -18.73 0.61 5.14
C TYR A 286 -17.39 1.27 5.43
N PHE A 287 -17.13 1.59 6.70
CA PHE A 287 -15.87 2.22 7.12
C PHE A 287 -14.70 1.26 6.99
N GLU A 288 -14.89 0.02 7.43
CA GLU A 288 -13.91 -1.07 7.35
C GLU A 288 -13.47 -1.33 5.91
N PHE A 289 -14.41 -1.61 4.99
CA PHE A 289 -14.03 -1.87 3.60
C PHE A 289 -13.40 -0.65 2.92
N THR A 290 -13.82 0.56 3.29
CA THR A 290 -13.18 1.78 2.80
C THR A 290 -11.75 1.91 3.31
N PHE A 291 -11.52 1.63 4.59
CA PHE A 291 -10.19 1.58 5.19
C PHE A 291 -9.32 0.51 4.50
N GLY A 292 -9.84 -0.70 4.32
CA GLY A 292 -9.16 -1.79 3.63
C GLY A 292 -8.72 -1.42 2.21
N ILE A 293 -9.58 -0.73 1.44
CA ILE A 293 -9.23 -0.22 0.10
C ILE A 293 -8.06 0.78 0.18
N ILE A 294 -8.12 1.74 1.11
CA ILE A 294 -7.06 2.75 1.27
C ILE A 294 -5.73 2.07 1.65
N SER A 295 -5.75 1.19 2.65
CA SER A 295 -4.57 0.45 3.12
C SER A 295 -3.95 -0.40 2.01
N ALA A 296 -4.79 -1.05 1.20
CA ALA A 296 -4.35 -1.82 0.03
C ALA A 296 -3.61 -0.96 -0.99
N PHE A 297 -4.09 0.27 -1.25
CA PHE A 297 -3.40 1.19 -2.15
C PHE A 297 -2.07 1.68 -1.58
N VAL A 298 -1.99 1.99 -0.28
CA VAL A 298 -0.73 2.37 0.38
C VAL A 298 0.30 1.23 0.22
N THR A 299 -0.11 0.00 0.52
CA THR A 299 0.74 -1.19 0.39
C THR A 299 1.15 -1.44 -1.07
N PHE A 300 0.24 -1.26 -2.03
CA PHE A 300 0.54 -1.37 -3.46
C PHE A 300 1.62 -0.38 -3.89
N TRP A 301 1.48 0.90 -3.54
CA TRP A 301 2.45 1.94 -3.90
C TRP A 301 3.80 1.70 -3.23
N PHE A 302 3.82 1.26 -1.97
CA PHE A 302 5.04 0.86 -1.27
C PHE A 302 5.77 -0.29 -1.98
N CYS A 303 5.04 -1.34 -2.38
CA CYS A 303 5.59 -2.43 -3.16
C CYS A 303 6.16 -1.96 -4.51
N MET A 304 5.44 -1.08 -5.22
CA MET A 304 5.91 -0.55 -6.50
C MET A 304 7.15 0.33 -6.36
N ASP A 305 7.24 1.17 -5.32
CA ASP A 305 8.45 1.97 -5.02
C ASP A 305 9.65 1.06 -4.75
N ASN A 306 9.50 0.05 -3.90
CA ASN A 306 10.54 -0.93 -3.62
C ASN A 306 10.99 -1.69 -4.88
N ARG A 307 10.05 -2.02 -5.77
CA ARG A 307 10.37 -2.63 -7.07
C ARG A 307 11.19 -1.67 -7.93
N PHE A 308 10.77 -0.41 -8.07
CA PHE A 308 11.50 0.58 -8.86
C PHE A 308 12.91 0.84 -8.30
N ALA A 309 13.05 0.88 -6.97
CA ALA A 309 14.35 0.99 -6.32
C ALA A 309 15.26 -0.20 -6.68
N CYS A 310 14.76 -1.44 -6.58
CA CYS A 310 15.50 -2.63 -7.01
C CYS A 310 15.89 -2.57 -8.49
N ASP A 311 14.95 -2.22 -9.38
CA ASP A 311 15.17 -2.16 -10.82
C ASP A 311 16.20 -1.08 -11.18
N SER A 312 16.16 0.08 -10.50
CA SER A 312 17.15 1.15 -10.65
C SER A 312 18.55 0.71 -10.23
N GLU A 313 18.67 0.04 -9.09
CA GLU A 313 19.95 -0.47 -8.59
C GLU A 313 20.51 -1.59 -9.50
N ILE A 314 19.65 -2.46 -10.04
CA ILE A 314 20.03 -3.45 -11.05
C ILE A 314 20.61 -2.77 -12.29
N MET A 315 19.96 -1.71 -12.77
CA MET A 315 20.42 -0.96 -13.94
C MET A 315 21.78 -0.29 -13.68
N GLU A 316 21.96 0.28 -12.49
CA GLU A 316 23.24 0.88 -12.10
C GLU A 316 24.36 -0.15 -12.01
N ILE A 317 24.08 -1.34 -11.47
CA ILE A 317 25.06 -2.44 -11.40
C ILE A 317 25.47 -2.94 -12.80
N LEU A 318 24.50 -3.07 -13.72
CA LEU A 318 24.74 -3.63 -15.05
C LEU A 318 25.37 -2.64 -16.03
N TYR A 319 25.01 -1.36 -15.93
CA TYR A 319 25.37 -0.34 -16.92
C TYR A 319 26.23 0.80 -16.34
N GLY A 320 26.51 0.77 -15.03
CA GLY A 320 27.13 1.87 -14.29
C GLY A 320 26.12 2.97 -13.94
N THR A 321 26.55 3.94 -13.13
CA THR A 321 25.83 5.21 -13.02
C THR A 321 25.78 5.84 -14.40
N HIS A 322 24.59 6.29 -14.83
CA HIS A 322 24.38 6.90 -16.15
C HIS A 322 25.33 8.08 -16.47
N ARG A 323 25.99 8.67 -15.46
CA ARG A 323 27.07 9.65 -15.63
C ARG A 323 28.26 9.10 -16.43
N ASP A 324 28.57 7.82 -16.28
CA ASP A 324 29.75 7.18 -16.90
C ASP A 324 29.38 6.25 -18.07
N CYS A 325 28.08 6.10 -18.37
CA CYS A 325 27.64 5.31 -19.51
C CYS A 325 28.01 6.02 -20.81
N LEU A 326 29.00 5.48 -21.53
CA LEU A 326 29.50 5.98 -22.82
C LEU A 326 28.37 6.21 -23.84
N ASN A 327 27.35 5.35 -23.86
CA ASN A 327 26.19 5.50 -24.74
C ASN A 327 25.29 6.69 -24.36
N CYS A 328 25.15 6.97 -23.07
CA CYS A 328 24.39 8.10 -22.57
C CYS A 328 25.18 9.40 -22.69
N THR A 329 26.51 9.36 -22.52
CA THR A 329 27.38 10.49 -22.85
C THR A 329 27.33 10.82 -24.34
N LEU A 330 27.25 9.80 -25.22
CA LEU A 330 27.12 9.98 -26.66
C LEU A 330 25.72 10.54 -27.04
N GLN A 331 24.65 9.99 -26.49
CA GLN A 331 23.29 10.50 -26.75
C GLN A 331 23.07 11.91 -26.18
N CYS A 332 23.60 12.23 -24.99
CA CYS A 332 23.56 13.58 -24.45
C CYS A 332 24.34 14.56 -25.32
N LYS A 333 25.52 14.17 -25.85
CA LYS A 333 26.26 14.99 -26.81
C LYS A 333 25.46 15.24 -28.09
N GLU A 334 24.84 14.22 -28.68
CA GLU A 334 24.00 14.40 -29.86
C GLU A 334 22.78 15.30 -29.60
N LEU A 335 22.13 15.15 -28.43
CA LEU A 335 21.02 16.00 -28.01
C LEU A 335 21.44 17.44 -27.72
N GLU A 336 22.63 17.64 -27.16
CA GLU A 336 23.21 18.96 -26.89
C GLU A 336 23.59 19.64 -28.21
N ASP A 337 24.22 18.92 -29.14
CA ASP A 337 24.51 19.41 -30.50
C ASP A 337 23.22 19.77 -31.25
N TYR A 338 22.17 18.97 -31.11
CA TYR A 338 20.85 19.26 -31.68
C TYR A 338 20.16 20.45 -31.00
N ARG A 339 20.32 20.62 -29.68
CA ARG A 339 19.81 21.78 -28.91
C ARG A 339 20.54 23.06 -29.30
N VAL A 340 21.85 23.01 -29.47
CA VAL A 340 22.64 24.16 -29.96
C VAL A 340 22.21 24.52 -31.37
N ALA A 341 22.04 23.54 -32.27
CA ALA A 341 21.55 23.77 -33.62
C ALA A 341 20.12 24.35 -33.66
N THR A 342 19.23 23.90 -32.77
CA THR A 342 17.84 24.39 -32.71
C THR A 342 17.69 25.71 -31.98
N ASN A 343 18.53 26.02 -30.98
CA ASN A 343 18.55 27.33 -30.31
C ASN A 343 19.08 28.45 -31.23
N VAL A 344 19.95 28.13 -32.18
CA VAL A 344 20.32 29.06 -33.27
C VAL A 344 19.12 29.34 -34.19
N SER A 345 18.19 28.40 -34.34
CA SER A 345 16.96 28.57 -35.14
C SER A 345 15.77 29.18 -34.37
N ARG A 346 15.83 29.29 -33.03
CA ARG A 346 14.68 29.71 -32.18
C ARG A 346 14.63 31.19 -31.84
N ARG A 347 15.24 32.09 -32.64
CA ARG A 347 14.94 33.54 -32.62
C ARG A 347 13.62 33.89 -33.33
N ARG A 348 12.56 33.08 -33.16
CA ARG A 348 11.19 33.45 -33.54
C ARG A 348 10.20 32.94 -32.49
N PRO A 349 9.39 33.82 -31.87
CA PRO A 349 8.43 33.40 -30.85
C PRO A 349 7.31 32.57 -31.48
N SER A 350 7.11 31.35 -30.98
CA SER A 350 6.12 30.42 -31.53
C SER A 350 4.76 30.52 -30.83
N ILE A 351 3.71 30.46 -31.65
CA ILE A 351 2.27 30.39 -31.34
C ILE A 351 1.90 29.41 -30.20
N VAL A 352 2.75 28.42 -29.92
CA VAL A 352 2.54 27.40 -28.88
C VAL A 352 2.53 27.99 -27.45
N GLN A 353 3.32 29.04 -27.17
CA GLN A 353 3.28 29.71 -25.86
C GLN A 353 1.97 30.48 -25.62
N THR A 354 1.32 30.94 -26.69
CA THR A 354 0.01 31.61 -26.61
C THR A 354 -1.12 30.61 -26.34
N ILE A 355 -1.02 29.38 -26.85
CA ILE A 355 -2.01 28.33 -26.61
C ILE A 355 -1.90 27.77 -25.18
N ARG A 356 -0.66 27.60 -24.67
CA ARG A 356 -0.42 27.11 -23.30
C ARG A 356 -0.96 28.07 -22.22
N ARG A 357 -0.89 29.39 -22.47
CA ARG A 357 -1.49 30.41 -21.57
C ARG A 357 -3.02 30.43 -21.59
N LYS A 358 -3.66 30.03 -22.70
CA LYS A 358 -5.13 29.90 -22.76
C LYS A 358 -5.62 28.65 -22.03
N PHE A 359 -4.89 27.54 -22.15
CA PHE A 359 -5.28 26.28 -21.50
C PHE A 359 -5.13 26.32 -19.97
N ALA A 360 -4.08 26.97 -19.46
CA ALA A 360 -3.87 27.14 -18.01
C ALA A 360 -4.97 27.99 -17.32
N ARG A 361 -5.60 28.93 -18.04
CA ARG A 361 -6.71 29.74 -17.50
C ARG A 361 -8.05 29.00 -17.45
N SER A 362 -8.23 27.95 -18.26
CA SER A 362 -9.46 27.14 -18.25
C SER A 362 -9.49 26.10 -17.15
N PHE A 363 -8.33 25.64 -16.64
CA PHE A 363 -8.27 24.71 -15.53
C PHE A 363 -8.41 25.39 -14.16
N SER A 364 -7.91 26.62 -14.02
CA SER A 364 -8.09 27.40 -12.78
C SER A 364 -9.55 27.79 -12.54
N SER A 365 -10.41 27.84 -13.56
CA SER A 365 -11.85 28.17 -13.37
C SER A 365 -12.73 26.95 -13.03
N VAL A 366 -12.22 25.73 -13.13
CA VAL A 366 -12.99 24.50 -12.82
C VAL A 366 -12.80 24.06 -11.36
N SER A 367 -11.65 24.39 -10.76
CA SER A 367 -11.35 24.16 -9.34
C SER A 367 -12.25 24.96 -8.38
N ASP A 368 -12.67 26.16 -8.77
CA ASP A 368 -13.39 27.06 -7.86
C ASP A 368 -14.92 27.00 -7.99
N GLY A 369 -15.46 26.28 -8.99
CA GLY A 369 -16.89 26.30 -9.33
C GLY A 369 -17.72 25.08 -8.91
N ALA A 370 -17.12 23.91 -8.73
CA ALA A 370 -17.89 22.66 -8.63
C ALA A 370 -18.23 22.19 -7.20
N ALA A 371 -17.54 22.70 -6.17
CA ALA A 371 -17.70 22.23 -4.79
C ALA A 371 -18.66 23.07 -3.92
N LEU A 372 -19.07 24.26 -4.36
CA LEU A 372 -19.90 25.18 -3.56
C LEU A 372 -21.37 25.27 -4.00
N ASP A 373 -21.72 24.87 -5.22
CA ASP A 373 -23.10 25.02 -5.73
C ASP A 373 -24.00 23.80 -5.43
N SER A 374 -23.42 22.60 -5.38
CA SER A 374 -24.21 21.37 -5.10
C SER A 374 -24.66 21.28 -3.63
N ARG A 375 -23.90 21.87 -2.70
CA ARG A 375 -24.23 21.88 -1.26
C ARG A 375 -25.31 22.89 -0.90
N ARG A 376 -25.46 23.96 -1.69
CA ARG A 376 -26.48 25.00 -1.47
C ARG A 376 -27.87 24.52 -1.88
N HIS A 377 -27.98 23.81 -3.00
CA HIS A 377 -29.26 23.27 -3.47
C HIS A 377 -29.79 22.11 -2.62
N LEU A 378 -28.92 21.29 -2.01
CA LEU A 378 -29.37 20.24 -1.07
C LEU A 378 -29.90 20.85 0.24
N MET A 379 -29.22 21.87 0.77
CA MET A 379 -29.61 22.51 2.04
C MET A 379 -30.91 23.33 1.90
N GLU A 380 -31.13 23.99 0.75
CA GLU A 380 -32.39 24.71 0.48
C GLU A 380 -33.57 23.74 0.24
N ALA A 381 -33.33 22.55 -0.32
CA ALA A 381 -34.36 21.52 -0.49
C ALA A 381 -34.79 20.88 0.85
N GLU A 382 -33.88 20.75 1.81
CA GLU A 382 -34.18 20.23 3.15
C GLU A 382 -34.89 21.27 4.04
N LEU A 383 -34.53 22.54 3.92
CA LEU A 383 -35.23 23.65 4.57
C LEU A 383 -36.67 23.85 4.04
N ALA A 384 -36.91 23.61 2.75
CA ALA A 384 -38.25 23.65 2.17
C ALA A 384 -39.13 22.44 2.54
N ARG A 385 -38.53 21.31 2.94
CA ARG A 385 -39.25 20.10 3.37
C ARG A 385 -39.66 20.16 4.85
N SER A 386 -38.93 20.94 5.66
CA SER A 386 -39.22 21.21 7.08
C SER A 386 -40.39 22.19 7.30
N SER A 387 -40.71 23.07 6.35
CA SER A 387 -41.74 24.11 6.53
C SER A 387 -43.18 23.68 6.18
N ASN A 388 -43.41 22.45 5.73
CA ASN A 388 -44.74 21.93 5.35
C ASN A 388 -45.33 20.95 6.37
N VAL A 389 -45.00 21.09 7.66
CA VAL A 389 -45.73 20.39 8.73
C VAL A 389 -47.01 21.17 9.03
N ALA A 390 -48.14 20.60 8.65
CA ALA A 390 -49.48 21.12 8.93
C ALA A 390 -49.72 21.24 10.45
N PRO A 391 -50.48 22.25 10.91
CA PRO A 391 -50.77 22.41 12.32
C PRO A 391 -51.68 21.28 12.82
N GLU A 392 -51.12 20.45 13.69
CA GLU A 392 -51.84 19.38 14.38
C GLU A 392 -52.89 19.96 15.32
N GLN A 393 -54.13 19.53 15.12
CA GLN A 393 -55.29 19.90 15.93
C GLN A 393 -55.14 19.32 17.34
N THR A 394 -55.18 20.19 18.33
CA THR A 394 -55.29 19.85 19.75
C THR A 394 -56.67 19.25 20.07
N PRO A 395 -56.75 18.08 20.71
CA PRO A 395 -57.97 17.65 21.37
C PRO A 395 -57.89 17.92 22.88
N GLY A 396 -58.83 18.75 23.34
CA GLY A 396 -59.70 18.41 24.47
C GLY A 396 -59.07 18.20 25.85
N GLN A 397 -59.08 19.27 26.64
CA GLN A 397 -59.22 19.20 28.10
C GLN A 397 -60.48 18.43 28.50
N ALA A 398 -60.31 17.38 29.30
CA ALA A 398 -61.32 16.94 30.25
C ALA A 398 -60.59 16.41 31.49
N GLY A 399 -60.71 17.13 32.61
CA GLY A 399 -60.26 16.68 33.91
C GLY A 399 -61.20 15.64 34.51
N TYR A 400 -60.70 14.86 35.45
CA TYR A 400 -61.46 14.35 36.61
C TYR A 400 -60.49 13.94 37.72
N ASP A 401 -61.01 14.08 38.93
CA ASP A 401 -60.34 14.18 40.22
C ASP A 401 -59.81 12.86 40.82
N ALA A 402 -58.89 13.04 41.77
CA ALA A 402 -58.75 12.37 43.07
C ALA A 402 -58.87 10.83 43.19
N CYS A 403 -57.84 10.21 43.78
CA CYS A 403 -58.02 9.52 45.08
C CYS A 403 -56.70 9.25 45.81
N CYS A 404 -56.77 9.40 47.15
CA CYS A 404 -55.75 9.19 48.15
C CYS A 404 -55.23 7.75 48.25
N SER A 405 -53.99 7.60 48.73
CA SER A 405 -53.58 6.86 49.96
C SER A 405 -52.15 6.32 49.80
N THR A 406 -51.18 6.86 50.54
CA THR A 406 -50.72 6.39 51.87
C THR A 406 -50.14 4.97 51.84
N THR A 407 -48.82 4.82 51.73
CA THR A 407 -48.06 4.01 52.71
C THR A 407 -46.62 4.48 52.84
N ARG A 408 -46.26 4.79 54.09
CA ARG A 408 -44.94 5.05 54.63
C ARG A 408 -44.42 3.76 55.26
N ASN A 409 -43.10 3.71 55.49
CA ASN A 409 -42.37 2.85 56.44
C ASN A 409 -42.03 1.43 55.95
N THR A 410 -40.89 0.81 56.25
CA THR A 410 -39.56 1.13 56.86
C THR A 410 -38.81 -0.22 56.88
N ILE A 411 -37.49 -0.20 57.04
CA ILE A 411 -36.67 -1.00 57.99
C ILE A 411 -35.38 -1.53 57.33
N ASN A 412 -34.29 -1.06 57.92
CA ASN A 412 -32.94 -1.61 57.87
C ASN A 412 -32.89 -3.07 58.34
N SER A 413 -32.04 -3.88 57.70
CA SER A 413 -31.29 -4.97 58.35
C SER A 413 -29.98 -5.14 57.59
#